data_AF-A0A3D1ZFE8-F1
#
_entry.id   AF-A0A3D1ZFE8-F1
#
_cell.length_a   1.000
_cell.length_b   1.000
_cell.length_c   1.000
_cell.angle_alpha   90.00
_cell.angle_beta   90.00
_cell.angle_gamma   90.00
#
_symmetry.space_group_name_H-M   'P 1'
#
loop_
_entity.id
_entity.type
_entity.pdbx_description
1 polymer ?
#
loop_
_entity_poly.entity_id
_entity_poly.type
_entity_poly.pdbx_seq_one_letter_code
_entity_poly.pdbx_strand_id
1 'polypeptide(L)'
;MASGARGKNRPSRTQVRAARRTRRQRRRRFLRWAAGGAIGLVAFAFIVSLFIGGLPLDNIFGGKDAPDGPGVRYDEQGAVHITPGEEHAPYNSVPATSGWHLAQPLAPARWGIHDTPLADEVLLHNLEHGYVNVHFNCPDGCEELVTQLSEIVDKTT
;
A
#
# COMPACT_ATOMS: atom_id res chain seq x y z
N MET A 1 5.62 48.37 65.99
CA MET A 1 4.53 48.96 65.17
C MET A 1 4.89 48.79 63.71
N ALA A 2 4.15 47.96 62.98
CA ALA A 2 4.40 47.66 61.57
C ALA A 2 3.63 48.64 60.68
N SER A 3 4.30 49.24 59.70
CA SER A 3 3.64 50.00 58.63
C SER A 3 4.16 49.53 57.27
N GLY A 4 3.38 48.64 56.64
CA GLY A 4 3.61 48.19 55.28
C GLY A 4 2.84 49.06 54.29
N ALA A 5 3.53 49.93 53.55
CA ALA A 5 2.93 50.70 52.45
C ALA A 5 3.20 50.00 51.11
N ARG A 6 2.23 49.18 50.68
CA ARG A 6 2.23 48.48 49.39
C ARG A 6 1.66 49.39 48.29
N GLY A 7 2.48 50.31 47.76
CA GLY A 7 2.12 51.15 46.62
C GLY A 7 2.02 50.34 45.31
N LYS A 8 0.81 49.98 44.88
CA LYS A 8 0.57 49.32 43.59
C LYS A 8 0.73 50.32 42.44
N ASN A 9 1.83 50.21 41.68
CA ASN A 9 2.03 50.90 40.41
C ASN A 9 0.92 50.57 39.41
N ARG A 10 -0.10 51.44 39.32
CA ARG A 10 -1.16 51.32 38.31
C ARG A 10 -0.70 51.97 37.00
N PRO A 11 -0.67 51.23 35.89
CA PRO A 11 -0.19 51.76 34.61
C PRO A 11 -1.08 52.89 34.11
N SER A 12 -0.47 53.92 33.52
CA SER A 12 -1.19 55.10 33.02
C SER A 12 -2.12 54.76 31.84
N ARG A 13 -3.14 55.59 31.58
CA ARG A 13 -4.09 55.38 30.46
C ARG A 13 -3.37 55.33 29.10
N THR A 14 -2.24 56.02 28.94
CA THR A 14 -1.40 55.98 27.74
C THR A 14 -0.58 54.69 27.66
N GLN A 15 -0.05 54.19 28.77
CA GLN A 15 0.64 52.89 28.85
C GLN A 15 -0.30 51.72 28.53
N VAL A 16 -1.55 51.76 29.02
CA VAL A 16 -2.56 50.74 28.69
C VAL A 16 -2.93 50.78 27.20
N ARG A 17 -3.06 51.96 26.60
CA ARG A 17 -3.32 52.12 25.15
C ARG A 17 -2.14 51.66 24.29
N ALA A 18 -0.90 51.97 24.71
CA ALA A 18 0.32 51.52 24.05
C ALA A 18 0.47 49.98 24.14
N ALA A 19 0.22 49.39 25.31
CA ALA A 19 0.23 47.94 25.51
C ALA A 19 -0.84 47.21 24.66
N ARG A 20 -2.01 47.82 24.45
CA ARG A 20 -3.04 47.27 23.53
C ARG A 20 -2.58 47.32 22.07
N ARG A 21 -1.89 48.39 21.65
CA ARG A 21 -1.34 48.52 20.28
C ARG A 21 -0.23 47.49 20.03
N THR A 22 0.71 47.33 20.96
CA THR A 22 1.80 46.35 20.84
C THR A 22 1.29 44.91 20.84
N ARG A 23 0.30 44.57 21.69
CA ARG A 23 -0.36 43.25 21.67
C ARG A 23 -1.06 42.98 20.34
N ARG A 24 -1.78 43.95 19.78
CA ARG A 24 -2.45 43.83 18.48
C ARG A 24 -1.43 43.66 17.34
N GLN A 25 -0.31 44.37 17.39
CA GLN A 25 0.76 44.28 16.40
C GLN A 25 1.51 42.95 16.48
N ARG A 26 1.83 42.45 17.68
CA ARG A 26 2.42 41.11 17.89
C ARG A 26 1.49 40.00 17.40
N ARG A 27 0.19 40.06 17.72
CA ARG A 27 -0.81 39.08 17.24
C ARG A 27 -0.92 39.07 15.72
N ARG A 28 -0.95 40.24 15.07
CA ARG A 28 -0.98 40.34 13.59
C ARG A 28 0.29 39.80 12.93
N ARG A 29 1.46 40.04 13.52
CA ARG A 29 2.72 39.45 13.04
C ARG A 29 2.70 37.93 13.19
N PHE A 30 2.35 37.41 14.37
CA PHE A 30 2.24 35.98 14.62
C PHE A 30 1.27 35.29 13.66
N LEU A 31 0.06 35.84 13.47
CA LEU A 31 -0.92 35.29 12.54
C LEU A 31 -0.43 35.30 11.08
N ARG A 32 0.34 36.32 10.66
CA ARG A 32 0.94 36.36 9.32
C ARG A 32 2.02 35.29 9.13
N TRP A 33 2.88 35.10 10.13
CA TRP A 33 3.90 34.04 10.10
C TRP A 33 3.26 32.64 10.16
N ALA A 34 2.23 32.46 10.99
CA ALA A 34 1.48 31.20 11.07
C ALA A 34 0.75 30.89 9.75
N ALA A 35 0.09 31.88 9.14
CA ALA A 35 -0.57 31.71 7.85
C ALA A 35 0.43 31.42 6.73
N GLY A 36 1.56 32.15 6.67
CA GLY A 36 2.63 31.88 5.72
C GLY A 36 3.25 30.50 5.90
N GLY A 37 3.46 30.07 7.14
CA GLY A 37 3.95 28.72 7.46
C GLY A 37 2.97 27.63 7.05
N ALA A 38 1.67 27.82 7.31
CA ALA A 38 0.63 26.87 6.91
C ALA A 38 0.54 26.74 5.39
N ILE A 39 0.56 27.86 4.65
CA ILE A 39 0.56 27.86 3.18
C ILE A 39 1.83 27.18 2.65
N GLY A 40 3.00 27.49 3.22
CA GLY A 40 4.26 26.86 2.85
C GLY A 40 4.26 25.36 3.07
N LEU A 41 3.70 24.88 4.18
CA LEU A 41 3.56 23.45 4.47
C LEU A 41 2.66 22.76 3.46
N VAL A 42 1.50 23.34 3.14
CA VAL A 42 0.56 22.78 2.14
C VAL A 42 1.20 22.74 0.76
N ALA A 43 1.87 23.82 0.34
CA ALA A 43 2.57 23.87 -0.95
C ALA A 43 3.71 22.84 -1.01
N PHE A 44 4.47 22.69 0.08
CA PHE A 44 5.52 21.67 0.19
C PHE A 44 4.94 20.26 0.10
N ALA A 45 3.87 19.96 0.83
CA ALA A 45 3.19 18.66 0.78
C ALA A 45 2.66 18.36 -0.64
N PHE A 46 2.09 19.36 -1.33
CA PHE A 46 1.64 19.22 -2.72
C PHE A 46 2.81 18.91 -3.66
N ILE A 47 3.91 19.65 -3.58
CA ILE A 47 5.11 19.38 -4.40
C ILE A 47 5.65 17.97 -4.11
N VAL A 48 5.80 17.60 -2.84
CA VAL A 48 6.25 16.26 -2.45
C VAL A 48 5.33 15.19 -3.03
N SER A 49 4.00 15.40 -3.00
CA SER A 49 3.04 14.43 -3.56
C SER A 49 3.21 14.15 -5.05
N LEU A 50 3.68 15.13 -5.84
CA LEU A 50 3.97 14.95 -7.26
C LEU A 50 5.19 14.06 -7.51
N PHE A 51 6.08 13.93 -6.52
CA PHE A 51 7.33 13.17 -6.62
C PHE A 51 7.37 11.97 -5.66
N ILE A 52 6.30 11.69 -4.91
CA ILE A 52 6.25 10.61 -3.91
C ILE A 52 6.62 9.25 -4.51
N GLY A 53 6.22 8.97 -5.76
CA GLY A 53 6.53 7.70 -6.43
C GLY A 53 8.00 7.53 -6.87
N GLY A 54 8.79 8.60 -6.89
CA GLY A 54 10.22 8.57 -7.28
C GLY A 54 11.20 8.75 -6.11
N LEU A 55 10.69 8.93 -4.89
CA LEU A 55 11.50 9.04 -3.68
C LEU A 55 11.65 7.64 -3.04
N PRO A 56 12.83 7.28 -2.49
CA PRO A 56 13.06 6.00 -1.83
C PRO A 56 12.41 5.97 -0.42
N LEU A 57 11.10 6.17 -0.36
CA LEU A 57 10.31 6.20 0.88
C LEU A 57 9.70 4.83 1.21
N ASP A 58 10.07 3.78 0.47
CA ASP A 58 9.52 2.42 0.58
C ASP A 58 9.67 1.83 2.00
N ASN A 59 10.72 2.24 2.71
CA ASN A 59 11.05 1.78 4.07
C ASN A 59 10.39 2.61 5.19
N ILE A 60 9.69 3.71 4.87
CA ILE A 60 9.13 4.64 5.87
C ILE A 60 7.66 4.32 6.21
N PHE A 61 6.90 3.78 5.25
CA PHE A 61 5.46 3.50 5.41
C PHE A 61 5.11 2.02 5.57
N GLY A 62 6.11 1.15 5.77
CA GLY A 62 5.91 -0.26 6.10
C GLY A 62 5.67 -1.15 4.88
N GLY A 63 6.72 -1.86 4.49
CA GLY A 63 6.68 -3.23 3.97
C GLY A 63 5.94 -3.47 2.66
N LYS A 64 6.63 -3.28 1.53
CA LYS A 64 6.30 -3.99 0.27
C LYS A 64 6.82 -5.43 0.27
N ASP A 65 7.59 -5.80 1.29
CA ASP A 65 8.20 -7.12 1.35
C ASP A 65 7.19 -8.11 1.91
N ALA A 66 6.79 -9.05 1.05
CA ALA A 66 6.07 -10.24 1.49
C ALA A 66 6.90 -10.98 2.57
N PRO A 67 6.26 -11.65 3.54
CA PRO A 67 6.98 -12.37 4.59
C PRO A 67 7.98 -13.37 4.01
N ASP A 68 9.13 -13.53 4.67
CA ASP A 68 10.03 -14.65 4.40
C ASP A 68 9.25 -15.96 4.62
N GLY A 69 9.13 -16.76 3.56
CA GLY A 69 8.35 -17.99 3.55
C GLY A 69 9.02 -19.07 2.69
N PRO A 70 8.55 -20.33 2.78
CA PRO A 70 9.05 -21.39 1.92
C PRO A 70 8.77 -21.04 0.45
N GLY A 71 9.76 -21.26 -0.41
CA GLY A 71 9.65 -21.04 -1.85
C GLY A 71 10.74 -20.14 -2.41
N VAL A 72 10.62 -19.83 -3.70
CA VAL A 72 11.48 -18.88 -4.41
C VAL A 72 10.62 -17.69 -4.81
N ARG A 73 11.05 -16.48 -4.45
CA ARG A 73 10.38 -15.25 -4.88
C ARG A 73 10.80 -14.91 -6.31
N TYR A 74 9.81 -14.72 -7.17
CA TYR A 74 9.99 -14.21 -8.53
C TYR A 74 9.59 -12.74 -8.59
N ASP A 75 10.16 -12.01 -9.55
CA ASP A 75 9.76 -10.63 -9.81
C ASP A 75 8.33 -10.57 -10.35
N GLU A 76 7.53 -9.61 -9.89
CA GLU A 76 6.14 -9.45 -10.32
C GLU A 76 6.09 -9.02 -11.79
N GLN A 77 5.29 -9.72 -12.59
CA GLN A 77 5.06 -9.43 -14.02
C GLN A 77 3.78 -8.63 -14.29
N GLY A 78 3.16 -8.09 -13.23
CA GLY A 78 1.91 -7.32 -13.28
C GLY A 78 0.65 -8.19 -13.35
N ALA A 79 -0.47 -7.56 -13.67
CA ALA A 79 -1.81 -8.18 -13.71
C ALA A 79 -2.61 -7.62 -14.91
N VAL A 80 -2.12 -7.87 -16.12
CA VAL A 80 -2.75 -7.33 -17.34
C VAL A 80 -3.72 -8.35 -17.92
N HIS A 81 -4.98 -7.97 -18.07
CA HIS A 81 -5.96 -8.80 -18.76
C HIS A 81 -5.71 -8.83 -20.28
N ILE A 82 -5.73 -10.03 -20.86
CA ILE A 82 -5.55 -10.27 -22.29
C ILE A 82 -6.72 -11.06 -22.90
N THR A 83 -6.84 -10.98 -24.22
CA THR A 83 -7.76 -11.81 -25.00
C THR A 83 -7.17 -13.20 -25.28
N PRO A 84 -8.00 -14.24 -25.51
CA PRO A 84 -7.48 -15.58 -25.80
C PRO A 84 -6.56 -15.62 -27.01
N GLY A 85 -5.35 -16.13 -26.82
CA GLY A 85 -4.33 -16.24 -27.86
C GLY A 85 -3.58 -14.94 -28.16
N GLU A 86 -3.81 -13.88 -27.39
CA GLU A 86 -3.00 -12.65 -27.46
C GLU A 86 -1.57 -12.93 -27.01
N GLU A 87 -0.60 -12.45 -27.78
CA GLU A 87 0.80 -12.62 -27.44
C GLU A 87 1.20 -11.74 -26.24
N HIS A 88 1.97 -12.31 -25.34
CA HIS A 88 2.58 -11.60 -24.22
C HIS A 88 4.01 -12.09 -23.99
N ALA A 89 4.75 -11.37 -23.14
CA ALA A 89 6.09 -11.81 -22.77
C ALA A 89 6.02 -13.12 -21.95
N PRO A 90 7.06 -13.98 -22.00
CA PRO A 90 7.09 -15.22 -21.25
C PRO A 90 6.96 -15.00 -19.73
N TYR A 91 6.32 -15.95 -19.04
CA TYR A 91 6.34 -15.97 -17.57
C TYR A 91 7.74 -16.29 -17.04
N ASN A 92 8.06 -15.79 -15.85
CA ASN A 92 9.35 -15.98 -15.20
C ASN A 92 9.36 -17.15 -14.19
N SER A 93 8.22 -17.80 -13.95
CA SER A 93 8.07 -18.98 -13.09
C SER A 93 7.25 -20.07 -13.79
N VAL A 94 7.41 -21.32 -13.34
CA VAL A 94 6.58 -22.45 -13.77
C VAL A 94 6.10 -23.21 -12.53
N PRO A 95 4.78 -23.28 -12.26
CA PRO A 95 3.68 -22.57 -12.93
C PRO A 95 3.81 -21.04 -12.82
N ALA A 96 3.09 -20.30 -13.66
CA ALA A 96 3.10 -18.84 -13.59
C ALA A 96 2.47 -18.33 -12.27
N THR A 97 3.09 -17.35 -11.61
CA THR A 97 2.59 -16.77 -10.36
C THR A 97 2.17 -15.29 -10.46
N SER A 98 2.44 -14.63 -11.59
CA SER A 98 1.96 -13.29 -11.93
C SER A 98 2.03 -13.08 -13.44
N GLY A 99 1.43 -12.02 -13.98
CA GLY A 99 1.54 -11.63 -15.39
C GLY A 99 0.20 -11.51 -16.10
N TRP A 100 0.26 -11.65 -17.43
CA TRP A 100 -0.89 -11.54 -18.32
C TRP A 100 -1.87 -12.70 -18.13
N HIS A 101 -3.18 -12.46 -18.11
CA HIS A 101 -4.16 -13.52 -17.87
C HIS A 101 -5.54 -13.19 -18.46
N LEU A 102 -6.38 -14.21 -18.62
CA LEU A 102 -7.72 -14.04 -19.21
C LEU A 102 -8.66 -13.36 -18.22
N ALA A 103 -9.48 -12.44 -18.70
CA ALA A 103 -10.53 -11.82 -17.90
C ALA A 103 -11.82 -12.67 -17.83
N GLN A 104 -12.78 -12.21 -17.04
CA GLN A 104 -14.15 -12.70 -17.09
C GLN A 104 -14.74 -12.52 -18.51
N PRO A 105 -15.59 -13.44 -18.99
CA PRO A 105 -16.12 -14.63 -18.30
C PRO A 105 -15.28 -15.91 -18.47
N LEU A 106 -14.10 -15.83 -19.09
CA LEU A 106 -13.30 -17.00 -19.45
C LEU A 106 -12.50 -17.57 -18.27
N ALA A 107 -12.19 -16.70 -17.30
CA ALA A 107 -11.58 -17.05 -16.03
C ALA A 107 -12.24 -16.22 -14.89
N PRO A 108 -12.05 -16.56 -13.60
CA PRO A 108 -11.25 -17.68 -13.06
C PRO A 108 -11.81 -19.06 -13.39
N ALA A 109 -10.98 -20.10 -13.33
CA ALA A 109 -11.47 -21.48 -13.36
C ALA A 109 -12.32 -21.79 -12.12
N ARG A 110 -13.23 -22.76 -12.25
CA ARG A 110 -14.02 -23.25 -11.12
C ARG A 110 -13.10 -23.90 -10.07
N TRP A 111 -13.47 -23.73 -8.80
CA TRP A 111 -12.81 -24.43 -7.70
C TRP A 111 -12.99 -25.95 -7.83
N GLY A 112 -11.94 -26.70 -7.51
CA GLY A 112 -11.94 -28.16 -7.49
C GLY A 112 -10.72 -28.77 -8.16
N ILE A 113 -10.74 -30.10 -8.29
CA ILE A 113 -9.70 -30.88 -8.95
C ILE A 113 -9.96 -30.89 -10.46
N HIS A 114 -8.95 -30.51 -11.25
CA HIS A 114 -8.96 -30.59 -12.71
C HIS A 114 -7.97 -31.66 -13.15
N ASP A 115 -8.45 -32.65 -13.90
CA ASP A 115 -7.66 -33.75 -14.47
C ASP A 115 -6.96 -33.38 -15.79
N THR A 116 -7.39 -32.27 -16.39
CA THR A 116 -6.80 -31.67 -17.58
C THR A 116 -6.02 -30.42 -17.20
N PRO A 117 -4.77 -30.24 -17.68
CA PRO A 117 -4.01 -29.03 -17.43
C PRO A 117 -4.74 -27.81 -17.98
N LEU A 118 -4.92 -26.81 -17.13
CA LEU A 118 -5.42 -25.50 -17.52
C LEU A 118 -4.25 -24.60 -17.91
N ALA A 119 -4.49 -23.69 -18.84
CA ALA A 119 -3.50 -22.71 -19.26
C ALA A 119 -3.17 -21.74 -18.12
N ASP A 120 -1.91 -21.29 -18.05
CA ASP A 120 -1.45 -20.34 -17.03
C ASP A 120 -2.29 -19.06 -17.04
N GLU A 121 -2.71 -18.59 -18.23
CA GLU A 121 -3.56 -17.40 -18.37
C GLU A 121 -4.93 -17.55 -17.68
N VAL A 122 -5.42 -18.77 -17.48
CA VAL A 122 -6.66 -19.02 -16.71
C VAL A 122 -6.34 -19.03 -15.21
N LEU A 123 -5.29 -19.75 -14.83
CA LEU A 123 -4.89 -20.02 -13.45
C LEU A 123 -4.37 -18.78 -12.73
N LEU A 124 -3.76 -17.85 -13.44
CA LEU A 124 -3.29 -16.58 -12.88
C LEU A 124 -4.45 -15.72 -12.37
N HIS A 125 -5.60 -15.73 -13.04
CA HIS A 125 -6.80 -15.03 -12.55
C HIS A 125 -7.34 -15.71 -11.27
N ASN A 126 -7.18 -17.03 -11.12
CA ASN A 126 -7.47 -17.70 -9.85
C ASN A 126 -6.58 -17.15 -8.72
N LEU A 127 -5.27 -17.00 -8.96
CA LEU A 127 -4.33 -16.43 -7.98
C LEU A 127 -4.67 -14.96 -7.64
N GLU A 128 -5.08 -14.17 -8.64
CA GLU A 128 -5.53 -12.79 -8.43
C GLU A 128 -6.72 -12.71 -7.46
N HIS A 129 -7.66 -13.66 -7.55
CA HIS A 129 -8.81 -13.77 -6.62
C HIS A 129 -8.49 -14.53 -5.32
N GLY A 130 -7.21 -14.81 -5.04
CA GLY A 130 -6.78 -15.43 -3.78
C GLY A 130 -7.00 -16.94 -3.70
N TYR A 131 -7.13 -17.63 -4.84
CA TYR A 131 -7.15 -19.09 -4.87
C TYR A 131 -5.76 -19.63 -4.51
N VAL A 132 -5.73 -20.88 -4.06
CA VAL A 132 -4.50 -21.64 -3.88
C VAL A 132 -4.45 -22.73 -4.94
N ASN A 133 -3.53 -22.58 -5.89
CA ASN A 133 -3.36 -23.59 -6.93
C ASN A 133 -2.32 -24.63 -6.49
N VAL A 134 -2.68 -25.91 -6.61
CA VAL A 134 -1.80 -27.04 -6.30
C VAL A 134 -1.46 -27.76 -7.60
N HIS A 135 -0.19 -27.69 -7.98
CA HIS A 135 0.33 -28.31 -9.19
C HIS A 135 1.27 -29.46 -8.86
N PHE A 136 1.24 -30.49 -9.69
CA PHE A 136 2.17 -31.63 -9.61
C PHE A 136 2.63 -32.00 -11.02
N ASN A 137 3.84 -32.56 -11.14
CA ASN A 137 4.38 -33.08 -12.39
C ASN A 137 4.99 -34.45 -12.12
N CYS A 138 4.35 -35.50 -12.65
CA CYS A 138 4.73 -36.88 -12.40
C CYS A 138 4.92 -37.66 -13.71
N PRO A 139 6.07 -37.49 -14.38
CA PRO A 139 6.34 -38.13 -15.67
C PRO A 139 6.35 -39.66 -15.60
N ASP A 140 6.76 -40.22 -14.46
CA ASP A 140 6.87 -41.67 -14.23
C ASP A 140 5.67 -42.26 -13.46
N GLY A 141 4.62 -41.45 -13.21
CA GLY A 141 3.47 -41.82 -12.39
C GLY A 141 3.70 -41.62 -10.89
N CYS A 142 2.67 -41.17 -10.17
CA CYS A 142 2.73 -40.90 -8.72
C CYS A 142 1.34 -41.01 -8.07
N GLU A 143 0.62 -42.10 -8.33
CA GLU A 143 -0.79 -42.27 -7.90
C GLU A 143 -1.02 -42.01 -6.40
N GLU A 144 -0.07 -42.42 -5.56
CA GLU A 144 -0.12 -42.17 -4.12
C GLU A 144 -0.08 -40.66 -3.80
N LEU A 145 0.83 -39.91 -4.44
CA LEU A 145 0.92 -38.45 -4.26
C LEU A 145 -0.35 -37.76 -4.75
N VAL A 146 -0.87 -38.15 -5.92
CA VAL A 146 -2.12 -37.60 -6.46
C VAL A 146 -3.28 -37.85 -5.50
N THR A 147 -3.34 -39.04 -4.90
CA THR A 147 -4.37 -39.37 -3.89
C THR A 147 -4.23 -38.48 -2.66
N GLN A 148 -3.02 -38.33 -2.12
CA GLN A 148 -2.77 -37.47 -0.97
C GLN A 148 -3.12 -35.99 -1.23
N LEU A 149 -2.75 -35.46 -2.40
CA LEU A 149 -3.07 -34.09 -2.78
C LEU A 149 -4.58 -33.89 -2.96
N SER A 150 -5.25 -34.84 -3.61
CA SER A 150 -6.71 -34.81 -3.77
C SER A 150 -7.42 -34.78 -2.42
N GLU A 151 -7.01 -35.62 -1.46
CA GLU A 151 -7.59 -35.63 -0.11
C GLU A 151 -7.39 -34.30 0.65
N ILE A 152 -6.29 -33.59 0.41
CA ILE A 152 -6.05 -32.27 1.02
C ILE A 152 -7.02 -31.24 0.42
N VAL A 153 -7.15 -31.20 -0.91
CA VAL A 153 -8.01 -30.24 -1.60
C VAL A 153 -9.48 -30.48 -1.27
N ASP A 154 -9.93 -31.74 -1.26
CA ASP A 154 -11.33 -32.11 -0.96
C ASP A 154 -11.76 -31.75 0.47
N LYS A 155 -10.85 -31.75 1.45
CA LYS A 155 -11.17 -31.33 2.83
C LYS A 155 -11.43 -29.84 2.97
N THR A 156 -11.03 -29.04 1.96
CA THR A 156 -11.12 -27.58 1.99
C THR A 156 -12.30 -27.01 1.21
N THR A 157 -13.08 -27.86 0.53
CA THR A 157 -14.36 -27.55 -0.12
C THR A 157 -15.56 -27.92 0.72
#